data_AF-A0A940QYS5-F1
#
_entry.id   AF-A0A940QYS5-F1
#
_cell.length_a   1.000
_cell.length_b   1.000
_cell.length_c   1.000
_cell.angle_alpha   90.00
_cell.angle_beta   90.00
_cell.angle_gamma   90.00
#
_symmetry.space_group_name_H-M   'P 1'
#
loop_
_entity.id
_entity.type
_entity.pdbx_description
1 polymer ?
#
loop_
_entity_poly.entity_id
_entity_poly.type
_entity_poly.pdbx_seq_one_letter_code
_entity_poly.pdbx_strand_id
1 'polypeptide(L)'
;MKNIFNGLCLSLLLVAAGSCSKDENKIYSEGGTAPVLAANVSTSIPLSFATQTNEALKLTWTNPDYKFTTGVSSQTVLYQIEIDTTGANFTNPKRQTVSVSGGLERSFLQSELNDYLLNQLQLTADMPHNIEMRVKASLASGALLLTSNVLKFATTPYKIPPKVAPPASNKLYITGGATPASWQCGCPADVAPANQTFTRMSETVYVLNNIPLKGGESYLFLPVYGSWDAKFGFTGNNNENNVDGDTFKAGGGDIKAPASGNYKIEVNFQTGRFTLTKL
;
A
#
# COMPACT_ATOMS: atom_id res chain seq x y z
N MET A 1 88.14 -41.20 35.89
CA MET A 1 88.38 -39.99 35.07
C MET A 1 87.04 -39.46 34.55
N LYS A 2 86.68 -38.24 34.99
CA LYS A 2 85.91 -37.18 34.32
C LYS A 2 84.44 -37.35 33.85
N ASN A 3 83.64 -36.37 34.32
CA ASN A 3 82.46 -35.67 33.75
C ASN A 3 81.08 -36.18 34.22
N ILE A 4 80.39 -35.55 35.19
CA ILE A 4 79.61 -34.28 35.17
C ILE A 4 78.49 -34.30 34.12
N PHE A 5 77.24 -34.49 34.56
CA PHE A 5 76.07 -33.82 33.98
C PHE A 5 74.98 -33.61 35.05
N ASN A 6 74.72 -32.33 35.33
CA ASN A 6 73.63 -31.83 36.17
C ASN A 6 72.28 -32.14 35.51
N GLY A 7 71.39 -32.81 36.25
CA GLY A 7 69.98 -32.95 35.91
C GLY A 7 69.13 -32.42 37.05
N LEU A 8 68.86 -31.11 37.00
CA LEU A 8 68.00 -30.38 37.94
C LEU A 8 66.58 -30.97 37.90
N CYS A 9 66.13 -31.58 38.98
CA CYS A 9 64.73 -31.96 39.15
C CYS A 9 64.27 -31.74 40.59
N LEU A 10 63.08 -31.17 40.68
CA LEU A 10 62.15 -31.24 41.82
C LEU A 10 62.36 -30.24 42.97
N SER A 11 61.81 -29.03 42.81
CA SER A 11 61.06 -28.40 43.91
C SER A 11 59.92 -27.54 43.34
N LEU A 12 58.78 -28.22 43.31
CA LEU A 12 57.45 -27.67 43.14
C LEU A 12 57.18 -26.69 44.30
N LEU A 13 57.14 -25.39 44.05
CA LEU A 13 56.46 -24.45 44.94
C LEU A 13 55.27 -23.85 44.19
N LEU A 14 54.10 -24.30 44.64
CA LEU A 14 52.77 -23.85 44.27
C LEU A 14 52.67 -22.31 44.35
N VAL A 15 52.63 -21.65 43.19
CA VAL A 15 51.89 -20.40 43.07
C VAL A 15 50.47 -20.81 42.71
N ALA A 16 49.59 -20.71 43.70
CA ALA A 16 48.16 -20.85 43.53
C ALA A 16 47.68 -19.85 42.49
N ALA A 17 47.55 -20.31 41.23
CA ALA A 17 46.62 -19.71 40.30
C ALA A 17 45.22 -20.01 40.84
N GLY A 18 44.74 -19.16 41.74
CA GLY A 18 43.32 -19.03 42.04
C GLY A 18 42.63 -18.61 40.76
N SER A 19 42.35 -19.58 39.89
CA SER A 19 41.40 -19.46 38.81
C SER A 19 40.07 -19.19 39.50
N CYS A 20 39.73 -17.92 39.60
CA CYS A 20 38.39 -17.49 39.85
C CYS A 20 37.60 -18.00 38.64
N SER A 21 36.97 -19.17 38.76
CA SER A 21 35.93 -19.59 37.84
C SER A 21 34.82 -18.55 37.98
N LYS A 22 34.89 -17.51 37.15
CA LYS A 22 33.76 -16.64 36.91
C LYS A 22 32.74 -17.52 36.21
N ASP A 23 31.86 -18.13 36.99
CA ASP A 23 30.64 -18.71 36.47
C ASP A 23 29.87 -17.56 35.84
N GLU A 24 30.08 -17.36 34.54
CA GLU A 24 29.27 -16.47 33.76
C GLU A 24 27.90 -17.11 33.65
N ASN A 25 26.92 -16.54 34.36
CA ASN A 25 25.51 -16.80 34.10
C ASN A 25 25.19 -16.28 32.70
N LYS A 26 25.45 -17.11 31.68
CA LYS A 26 25.16 -16.80 30.29
C LYS A 26 23.65 -16.84 30.09
N ILE A 27 23.09 -15.68 29.75
CA ILE A 27 21.70 -15.57 29.32
C ILE A 27 21.64 -15.99 27.85
N TYR A 28 20.97 -17.09 27.56
CA TYR A 28 20.71 -17.53 26.19
C TYR A 28 19.24 -17.91 26.03
N SER A 29 18.79 -17.92 24.78
CA SER A 29 17.40 -18.26 24.46
C SER A 29 17.18 -19.76 24.50
N GLU A 30 16.04 -20.16 25.07
CA GLU A 30 15.50 -21.52 25.06
C GLU A 30 14.43 -21.69 23.95
N GLY A 31 14.29 -20.70 23.06
CA GLY A 31 13.32 -20.69 21.97
C GLY A 31 11.93 -20.20 22.40
N GLY A 32 10.90 -20.63 21.67
CA GLY A 32 9.50 -20.31 21.91
C GLY A 32 8.59 -21.27 21.15
N THR A 33 7.28 -21.10 21.27
CA THR A 33 6.28 -21.92 20.58
C THR A 33 5.76 -21.19 19.35
N ALA A 34 5.60 -21.88 18.23
CA ALA A 34 5.00 -21.29 17.04
C ALA A 34 3.59 -20.74 17.36
N PRO A 35 3.25 -19.50 16.97
CA PRO A 35 1.90 -18.98 17.17
C PRO A 35 0.86 -19.87 16.47
N VAL A 36 -0.28 -20.13 17.12
CA VAL A 36 -1.42 -20.80 16.50
C VAL A 36 -2.36 -19.73 15.99
N LEU A 37 -2.45 -19.59 14.67
CA LEU A 37 -3.29 -18.62 13.97
C LEU A 37 -4.71 -19.19 13.78
N ALA A 38 -5.70 -18.40 14.17
CA ALA A 38 -7.12 -18.64 13.98
C ALA A 38 -7.81 -17.41 13.36
N ALA A 39 -9.00 -17.62 12.83
CA ALA A 39 -9.83 -16.59 12.21
C ALA A 39 -11.29 -16.73 12.63
N ASN A 40 -12.04 -15.62 12.59
CA ASN A 40 -13.49 -15.63 12.82
C ASN A 40 -14.30 -16.18 11.63
N VAL A 41 -13.64 -16.48 10.50
CA VAL A 41 -14.22 -17.14 9.33
C VAL A 41 -13.36 -18.35 8.95
N SER A 42 -13.95 -19.35 8.28
CA SER A 42 -13.30 -20.65 8.07
C SER A 42 -12.80 -20.91 6.65
N THR A 43 -13.57 -20.54 5.62
CA THR A 43 -13.27 -20.93 4.22
C THR A 43 -13.39 -19.80 3.22
N SER A 44 -14.23 -18.81 3.48
CA SER A 44 -14.44 -17.67 2.59
C SER A 44 -14.47 -16.36 3.36
N ILE A 45 -13.90 -15.32 2.78
CA ILE A 45 -13.97 -13.95 3.31
C ILE A 45 -14.96 -13.16 2.44
N PRO A 46 -16.08 -12.67 3.01
CA PRO A 46 -17.04 -11.88 2.25
C PRO A 46 -16.49 -10.48 2.02
N LEU A 47 -16.36 -10.08 0.75
CA LEU A 47 -16.00 -8.72 0.35
C LEU A 47 -17.10 -8.10 -0.49
N SER A 48 -17.55 -6.91 -0.11
CA SER A 48 -18.53 -6.13 -0.85
C SER A 48 -18.31 -4.64 -0.64
N PHE A 49 -18.38 -3.87 -1.74
CA PHE A 49 -18.31 -2.42 -1.66
C PHE A 49 -19.43 -1.81 -0.80
N ALA A 50 -20.63 -2.41 -0.83
CA ALA A 50 -21.79 -1.94 -0.08
C ALA A 50 -21.61 -2.04 1.44
N THR A 51 -20.81 -3.00 1.90
CA THR A 51 -20.50 -3.23 3.31
C THR A 51 -19.03 -3.03 3.62
N GLN A 52 -18.35 -2.17 2.84
CA GLN A 52 -16.89 -2.03 2.88
C GLN A 52 -16.33 -1.60 4.24
N THR A 53 -17.15 -0.96 5.10
CA THR A 53 -16.81 -0.54 6.46
C THR A 53 -17.02 -1.63 7.51
N ASN A 54 -17.60 -2.78 7.14
CA ASN A 54 -17.77 -3.90 8.05
C ASN A 54 -16.46 -4.68 8.16
N GLU A 55 -16.30 -5.40 9.27
CA GLU A 55 -15.20 -6.34 9.44
C GLU A 55 -15.32 -7.46 8.40
N ALA A 56 -14.23 -7.73 7.69
CA ALA A 56 -14.12 -8.85 6.75
C ALA A 56 -13.57 -10.10 7.44
N LEU A 57 -12.58 -9.89 8.29
CA LEU A 57 -11.76 -10.94 8.87
C LEU A 57 -11.15 -10.40 10.17
N LYS A 58 -11.30 -11.16 11.25
CA LYS A 58 -10.53 -11.01 12.48
C LYS A 58 -9.61 -12.20 12.62
N LEU A 59 -8.31 -11.93 12.66
CA LEU A 59 -7.27 -12.89 12.97
C LEU A 59 -6.92 -12.81 14.45
N THR A 60 -6.69 -13.96 15.06
CA THR A 60 -6.20 -14.09 16.44
C THR A 60 -5.09 -15.12 16.47
N TRP A 61 -4.05 -14.91 17.26
CA TRP A 61 -2.95 -15.86 17.39
C TRP A 61 -2.42 -15.97 18.83
N THR A 62 -1.83 -17.11 19.16
CA THR A 62 -1.23 -17.31 20.49
C THR A 62 0.11 -16.57 20.62
N ASN A 63 0.45 -16.17 21.85
CA ASN A 63 1.77 -15.64 22.15
C ASN A 63 2.82 -16.76 21.95
N PRO A 64 4.00 -16.47 21.36
CA PRO A 64 5.06 -17.46 21.25
C PRO A 64 5.73 -17.82 22.58
N ASP A 65 5.50 -17.05 23.65
CA ASP A 65 6.03 -17.30 25.00
C ASP A 65 7.53 -17.60 24.99
N TYR A 66 8.32 -16.74 24.34
CA TYR A 66 9.77 -16.90 24.24
C TYR A 66 10.40 -17.08 25.62
N LYS A 67 11.34 -18.01 25.73
CA LYS A 67 12.05 -18.34 26.97
C LYS A 67 13.54 -18.06 26.85
N PHE A 68 14.11 -17.67 27.97
CA PHE A 68 15.53 -17.55 28.22
C PHE A 68 15.88 -18.32 29.48
N THR A 69 17.16 -18.57 29.73
CA THR A 69 17.61 -19.21 30.98
C THR A 69 17.17 -18.48 32.26
N THR A 70 16.74 -17.23 32.15
CA THR A 70 16.19 -16.41 33.24
C THR A 70 14.66 -16.50 33.37
N GLY A 71 13.99 -17.32 32.55
CA GLY A 71 12.53 -17.48 32.52
C GLY A 71 11.87 -16.92 31.26
N VAL A 72 10.56 -16.68 31.34
CA VAL A 72 9.76 -16.13 30.23
C VAL A 72 10.24 -14.74 29.88
N SER A 73 10.37 -14.47 28.58
CA SER A 73 10.79 -13.18 28.07
C SER A 73 9.76 -12.10 28.35
N SER A 74 10.22 -10.96 28.86
CA SER A 74 9.43 -9.73 28.97
C SER A 74 9.62 -8.79 27.77
N GLN A 75 10.38 -9.21 26.75
CA GLN A 75 10.65 -8.40 25.58
C GLN A 75 9.43 -8.32 24.67
N THR A 76 9.26 -7.17 24.01
CA THR A 76 8.20 -6.97 23.02
C THR A 76 8.34 -7.95 21.86
N VAL A 77 7.24 -8.61 21.52
CA VAL A 77 7.11 -9.45 20.34
C VAL A 77 6.53 -8.62 19.20
N LEU A 78 7.18 -8.69 18.04
CA LEU A 78 6.69 -8.15 16.78
C LEU A 78 6.01 -9.26 15.99
N TYR A 79 4.85 -8.95 15.43
CA TYR A 79 4.12 -9.84 14.55
C TYR A 79 4.05 -9.28 13.14
N GLN A 80 4.12 -10.15 12.15
CA GLN A 80 3.91 -9.84 10.74
C GLN A 80 2.91 -10.83 10.16
N ILE A 81 1.75 -10.33 9.77
CA ILE A 81 0.75 -11.09 9.02
C ILE A 81 1.18 -11.05 7.55
N GLU A 82 1.50 -12.20 6.98
CA GLU A 82 1.78 -12.34 5.54
C GLU A 82 0.51 -12.85 4.84
N ILE A 83 0.13 -12.20 3.74
CA ILE A 83 -0.99 -12.56 2.87
C ILE A 83 -0.43 -12.82 1.47
N ASP A 84 -0.66 -14.01 0.92
CA ASP A 84 -0.19 -14.40 -0.41
C ASP A 84 -1.27 -15.20 -1.17
N THR A 85 -1.08 -15.41 -2.46
CA THR A 85 -1.85 -16.35 -3.27
C THR A 85 -1.53 -17.79 -2.88
N THR A 86 -2.54 -18.66 -2.89
CA THR A 86 -2.38 -20.07 -2.53
C THR A 86 -1.32 -20.76 -3.38
N GLY A 87 -0.39 -21.46 -2.73
CA GLY A 87 0.66 -22.23 -3.41
C GLY A 87 1.90 -21.42 -3.79
N ALA A 88 1.89 -20.10 -3.61
CA ALA A 88 3.08 -19.27 -3.76
C ALA A 88 4.06 -19.41 -2.58
N ASN A 89 3.68 -20.13 -1.51
CA ASN A 89 4.51 -20.42 -0.34
C ASN A 89 5.12 -19.17 0.32
N PHE A 90 4.40 -18.03 0.27
CA PHE A 90 4.86 -16.74 0.81
C PHE A 90 6.16 -16.24 0.15
N THR A 91 6.41 -16.63 -1.10
CA THR A 91 7.56 -16.19 -1.89
C THR A 91 7.20 -15.15 -2.95
N ASN A 92 5.90 -14.90 -3.16
CA ASN A 92 5.45 -13.91 -4.13
C ASN A 92 6.02 -12.53 -3.78
N PRO A 93 6.66 -11.83 -4.73
CA PRO A 93 7.15 -10.47 -4.49
C PRO A 93 6.02 -9.46 -4.27
N LYS A 94 4.79 -9.80 -4.67
CA LYS A 94 3.58 -8.99 -4.48
C LYS A 94 2.78 -9.35 -3.23
N ARG A 95 3.28 -10.27 -2.39
CA ARG A 95 2.61 -10.62 -1.13
C ARG A 95 2.49 -9.38 -0.25
N GLN A 96 1.44 -9.35 0.57
CA GLN A 96 1.28 -8.28 1.54
C GLN A 96 1.82 -8.68 2.91
N THR A 97 2.47 -7.75 3.60
CA THR A 97 2.95 -7.92 4.98
C THR A 97 2.40 -6.82 5.86
N VAL A 98 1.66 -7.18 6.91
CA VAL A 98 1.07 -6.25 7.86
C VAL A 98 1.74 -6.42 9.22
N SER A 99 2.43 -5.39 9.69
CA SER A 99 3.11 -5.40 10.99
C SER A 99 2.14 -5.06 12.13
N VAL A 100 2.19 -5.86 13.20
CA VAL A 100 1.42 -5.67 14.43
C VAL A 100 2.39 -5.72 15.61
N SER A 101 2.40 -4.69 16.45
CA SER A 101 3.28 -4.62 17.63
C SER A 101 2.48 -4.96 18.89
N GLY A 102 2.91 -6.00 19.62
CA GLY A 102 2.35 -6.37 20.93
C GLY A 102 0.91 -6.91 20.96
N GLY A 103 0.14 -6.81 19.86
CA GLY A 103 -1.21 -7.37 19.75
C GLY A 103 -1.22 -8.87 19.42
N LEU A 104 -2.22 -9.60 19.92
CA LEU A 104 -2.50 -11.00 19.59
C LEU A 104 -3.71 -11.15 18.66
N GLU A 105 -4.20 -10.04 18.13
CA GLU A 105 -5.32 -10.00 17.21
C GLU A 105 -5.18 -8.85 16.22
N ARG A 106 -5.81 -9.02 15.05
CA ARG A 106 -5.98 -7.97 14.05
C ARG A 106 -7.30 -8.18 13.30
N SER A 107 -8.14 -7.14 13.33
CA SER A 107 -9.31 -7.04 12.47
C SER A 107 -8.96 -6.28 11.19
N PHE A 108 -9.48 -6.75 10.06
CA PHE A 108 -9.44 -6.11 8.75
C PHE A 108 -10.84 -5.70 8.34
N LEU A 109 -10.98 -4.47 7.86
CA LEU A 109 -12.20 -4.05 7.17
C LEU A 109 -12.26 -4.67 5.78
N GLN A 110 -13.46 -4.79 5.22
CA GLN A 110 -13.63 -5.25 3.84
C GLN A 110 -12.90 -4.34 2.84
N SER A 111 -12.93 -3.03 3.03
CA SER A 111 -12.17 -2.07 2.21
C SER A 111 -10.66 -2.28 2.29
N GLU A 112 -10.13 -2.45 3.50
CA GLU A 112 -8.70 -2.63 3.76
C GLU A 112 -8.19 -3.93 3.12
N LEU A 113 -8.89 -5.04 3.34
CA LEU A 113 -8.49 -6.30 2.75
C LEU A 113 -8.62 -6.26 1.23
N ASN A 114 -9.70 -5.67 0.69
CA ASN A 114 -9.89 -5.51 -0.75
C ASN A 114 -8.77 -4.67 -1.40
N ASP A 115 -8.31 -3.61 -0.72
CA ASP A 115 -7.17 -2.79 -1.14
C ASP A 115 -5.90 -3.63 -1.28
N TYR A 116 -5.57 -4.46 -0.28
CA TYR A 116 -4.41 -5.36 -0.34
C TYR A 116 -4.49 -6.36 -1.50
N LEU A 117 -5.68 -6.89 -1.78
CA LEU A 117 -5.87 -7.84 -2.88
C LEU A 117 -5.68 -7.19 -4.24
N LEU A 118 -6.16 -5.95 -4.43
CA LEU A 118 -6.07 -5.25 -5.71
C LEU A 118 -4.76 -4.51 -5.94
N ASN A 119 -4.24 -3.82 -4.93
CA ASN A 119 -3.14 -2.88 -5.09
C ASN A 119 -1.78 -3.49 -4.74
N GLN A 120 -1.73 -4.42 -3.78
CA GLN A 120 -0.49 -5.14 -3.43
C GLN A 120 -0.41 -6.46 -4.21
N LEU A 121 -1.36 -7.38 -4.02
CA LEU A 121 -1.33 -8.68 -4.70
C LEU A 121 -1.65 -8.58 -6.19
N GLN A 122 -2.27 -7.48 -6.63
CA GLN A 122 -2.65 -7.24 -8.03
C GLN A 122 -3.59 -8.31 -8.60
N LEU A 123 -4.50 -8.82 -7.77
CA LEU A 123 -5.52 -9.76 -8.18
C LEU A 123 -6.57 -9.06 -9.06
N THR A 124 -7.13 -9.79 -10.01
CA THR A 124 -8.22 -9.27 -10.84
C THR A 124 -9.51 -9.22 -10.03
N ALA A 125 -10.19 -8.06 -10.04
CA ALA A 125 -11.50 -7.89 -9.40
C ALA A 125 -12.60 -8.73 -10.06
N ASP A 126 -13.70 -8.92 -9.33
CA ASP A 126 -14.92 -9.63 -9.74
C ASP A 126 -14.69 -11.11 -10.12
N MET A 127 -13.57 -11.70 -9.67
CA MET A 127 -13.22 -13.10 -9.86
C MET A 127 -12.82 -13.74 -8.51
N PRO A 128 -13.23 -14.99 -8.22
CA PRO A 128 -12.77 -15.71 -7.04
C PRO A 128 -11.27 -16.05 -7.09
N HIS A 129 -10.57 -15.80 -5.98
CA HIS A 129 -9.18 -16.16 -5.76
C HIS A 129 -9.01 -16.91 -4.44
N ASN A 130 -8.02 -17.81 -4.39
CA ASN A 130 -7.63 -18.47 -3.15
C ASN A 130 -6.36 -17.83 -2.58
N ILE A 131 -6.43 -17.37 -1.34
CA ILE A 131 -5.32 -16.74 -0.61
C ILE A 131 -4.92 -17.55 0.61
N GLU A 132 -3.67 -17.41 1.00
CA GLU A 132 -3.04 -17.99 2.18
C GLU A 132 -2.60 -16.88 3.13
N MET A 133 -2.83 -17.07 4.43
CA MET A 133 -2.37 -16.16 5.47
C MET A 133 -1.59 -16.91 6.54
N ARG A 134 -0.53 -16.28 7.05
CA ARG A 134 0.22 -16.76 8.23
C ARG A 134 0.75 -15.60 9.05
N VAL A 135 1.11 -15.86 10.31
CA VAL A 135 1.77 -14.91 11.19
C VAL A 135 3.21 -15.35 11.43
N LYS A 136 4.14 -14.41 11.27
CA LYS A 136 5.50 -14.49 11.77
C LYS A 136 5.60 -13.71 13.07
N ALA A 137 6.22 -14.31 14.09
CA ALA A 137 6.53 -13.66 15.35
C ALA A 137 8.04 -13.59 15.53
N SER A 138 8.55 -12.49 16.07
CA SER A 138 9.96 -12.35 16.44
C SER A 138 10.09 -11.48 17.69
N LEU A 139 11.23 -11.51 18.34
CA LEU A 139 11.57 -10.45 19.30
C LEU A 139 11.73 -9.11 18.57
N ALA A 140 11.70 -8.00 19.32
CA ALA A 140 11.90 -6.66 18.78
C ALA A 140 13.23 -6.48 18.02
N SER A 141 14.24 -7.30 18.32
CA SER A 141 15.51 -7.35 17.59
C SER A 141 15.44 -8.04 16.22
N GLY A 142 14.30 -8.66 15.88
CA GLY A 142 14.14 -9.52 14.70
C GLY A 142 14.65 -10.96 14.90
N ALA A 143 15.21 -11.29 16.07
CA ALA A 143 15.69 -12.63 16.38
C ALA A 143 14.55 -13.61 16.72
N LEU A 144 14.89 -14.90 16.71
CA LEU A 144 14.01 -16.02 17.08
C LEU A 144 12.70 -16.07 16.27
N LEU A 145 12.79 -15.96 14.95
CA LEU A 145 11.61 -15.97 14.09
C LEU A 145 10.84 -17.31 14.21
N LEU A 146 9.58 -17.22 14.60
CA LEU A 146 8.62 -18.33 14.62
C LEU A 146 7.48 -18.06 13.65
N THR A 147 6.98 -19.10 12.99
CA THR A 147 5.93 -18.99 11.96
C THR A 147 4.74 -19.87 12.34
N SER A 148 3.53 -19.34 12.20
CA SER A 148 2.28 -20.04 12.52
C SER A 148 1.89 -21.12 11.50
N ASN A 149 0.82 -21.84 11.81
CA ASN A 149 0.03 -22.55 10.79
C ASN A 149 -0.49 -21.56 9.71
N VAL A 150 -0.82 -22.11 8.54
CA VAL A 150 -1.36 -21.36 7.40
C VAL A 150 -2.88 -21.52 7.36
N LEU A 151 -3.59 -20.41 7.21
CA LEU A 151 -5.03 -20.40 6.90
C LEU A 151 -5.23 -20.15 5.41
N LYS A 152 -6.26 -20.79 4.83
CA LYS A 152 -6.62 -20.67 3.41
C LYS A 152 -8.03 -20.10 3.29
N PHE A 153 -8.22 -19.14 2.41
CA PHE A 153 -9.52 -18.51 2.18
C PHE A 153 -9.79 -18.32 0.69
N ALA A 154 -11.03 -18.54 0.29
CA ALA A 154 -11.57 -18.03 -0.97
C ALA A 154 -12.08 -16.59 -0.77
N THR A 155 -11.78 -15.70 -1.70
CA THR A 155 -12.27 -14.32 -1.68
C THR A 155 -12.46 -13.78 -3.10
N THR A 156 -13.41 -12.87 -3.29
CA THR A 156 -13.66 -12.21 -4.57
C THR A 156 -13.48 -10.70 -4.35
N PRO A 157 -12.32 -10.12 -4.74
CA PRO A 157 -12.12 -8.68 -4.64
C PRO A 157 -13.14 -7.94 -5.51
N TYR A 158 -13.69 -6.82 -5.03
CA TYR A 158 -14.61 -5.98 -5.79
C TYR A 158 -13.88 -4.77 -6.37
N LYS A 159 -14.32 -4.29 -7.53
CA LYS A 159 -13.81 -3.03 -8.09
C LYS A 159 -14.07 -1.85 -7.15
N ILE A 160 -13.05 -1.06 -6.87
CA ILE A 160 -13.21 0.21 -6.15
C ILE A 160 -13.84 1.21 -7.13
N PRO A 161 -15.10 1.65 -6.92
CA PRO A 161 -15.73 2.59 -7.84
C PRO A 161 -14.91 3.88 -7.95
N PRO A 162 -14.79 4.45 -9.15
CA PRO A 162 -14.10 5.72 -9.32
C PRO A 162 -14.74 6.81 -8.46
N LYS A 163 -13.92 7.66 -7.81
CA LYS A 163 -14.43 8.77 -6.99
C LYS A 163 -15.29 9.75 -7.81
N VAL A 164 -14.97 9.89 -9.10
CA VAL A 164 -15.81 10.59 -10.07
C VAL A 164 -16.12 9.63 -11.20
N ALA A 165 -17.39 9.49 -11.59
CA ALA A 165 -17.77 8.65 -12.71
C ALA A 165 -17.09 9.12 -14.02
N PRO A 166 -16.36 8.24 -14.74
CA PRO A 166 -15.77 8.58 -16.03
C PRO A 166 -16.83 8.95 -17.09
N PRO A 167 -16.45 9.70 -18.15
CA PRO A 167 -17.34 9.98 -19.27
C PRO A 167 -17.85 8.69 -19.92
N ALA A 168 -19.16 8.51 -20.05
CA ALA A 168 -19.76 7.38 -20.76
C ALA A 168 -19.34 7.34 -22.25
N SER A 169 -18.98 8.49 -22.82
CA SER A 169 -18.45 8.62 -24.18
C SER A 169 -17.03 8.05 -24.34
N ASN A 170 -16.33 7.74 -23.25
CA ASN A 170 -14.89 7.44 -23.23
C ASN A 170 -14.01 8.54 -23.85
N LYS A 171 -14.54 9.77 -23.96
CA LYS A 171 -13.83 10.96 -24.46
C LYS A 171 -13.85 12.05 -23.41
N LEU A 172 -12.80 12.86 -23.38
CA LEU A 172 -12.69 14.02 -22.51
C LEU A 172 -12.05 15.16 -23.29
N TYR A 173 -12.54 16.37 -23.05
CA TYR A 173 -12.09 17.60 -23.70
C TYR A 173 -11.82 18.68 -22.65
N ILE A 174 -10.98 19.66 -22.98
CA ILE A 174 -10.79 20.88 -22.18
C ILE A 174 -11.37 22.08 -22.94
N THR A 175 -12.01 23.01 -22.23
CA THR A 175 -12.50 24.28 -22.77
C THR A 175 -12.39 25.37 -21.72
N GLY A 176 -12.26 26.63 -22.13
CA GLY A 176 -12.09 27.75 -21.20
C GLY A 176 -11.32 28.90 -21.80
N GLY A 177 -11.46 30.09 -21.22
CA GLY A 177 -10.66 31.27 -21.60
C GLY A 177 -9.15 31.01 -21.56
N ALA A 178 -8.70 30.06 -20.72
CA ALA A 178 -7.31 29.64 -20.65
C ALA A 178 -6.83 28.85 -21.89
N THR A 179 -7.75 28.25 -22.66
CA THR A 179 -7.43 27.36 -23.78
C THR A 179 -7.37 28.10 -25.13
N PRO A 180 -6.68 27.55 -26.15
CA PRO A 180 -6.55 28.20 -27.46
C PRO A 180 -7.88 28.53 -28.16
N ALA A 181 -8.85 27.61 -28.13
CA ALA A 181 -10.17 27.81 -28.71
C ALA A 181 -11.16 28.50 -27.77
N SER A 182 -10.71 28.98 -26.59
CA SER A 182 -11.57 29.60 -25.58
C SER A 182 -12.72 28.68 -25.12
N TRP A 183 -13.80 29.28 -24.64
CA TRP A 183 -15.07 28.61 -24.36
C TRP A 183 -15.70 28.04 -25.64
N GLN A 184 -16.10 26.78 -25.61
CA GLN A 184 -16.66 26.06 -26.76
C GLN A 184 -17.97 26.69 -27.25
N CYS A 185 -18.22 26.60 -28.57
CA CYS A 185 -19.26 27.34 -29.28
C CYS A 185 -20.70 26.81 -29.20
N GLY A 186 -20.95 25.69 -28.52
CA GLY A 186 -22.20 24.92 -28.64
C GLY A 186 -22.27 24.09 -29.95
N CYS A 187 -21.13 23.94 -30.60
CA CYS A 187 -20.96 23.39 -31.95
C CYS A 187 -20.78 21.86 -31.92
N PRO A 188 -21.02 21.13 -33.02
CA PRO A 188 -20.91 19.66 -33.07
C PRO A 188 -19.59 19.08 -32.52
N ALA A 189 -19.64 17.92 -31.87
CA ALA A 189 -18.49 17.35 -31.15
C ALA A 189 -17.28 16.98 -32.06
N ASP A 190 -17.51 16.77 -33.35
CA ASP A 190 -16.50 16.46 -34.37
C ASP A 190 -15.61 17.66 -34.73
N VAL A 191 -15.99 18.89 -34.32
CA VAL A 191 -15.15 20.08 -34.50
C VAL A 191 -14.20 20.35 -33.33
N ALA A 192 -14.12 19.45 -32.35
CA ALA A 192 -13.24 19.60 -31.19
C ALA A 192 -11.76 19.73 -31.63
N PRO A 193 -11.03 20.78 -31.19
CA PRO A 193 -9.62 20.93 -31.52
C PRO A 193 -8.81 19.73 -31.00
N ALA A 194 -7.96 19.16 -31.86
CA ALA A 194 -7.14 18.00 -31.50
C ALA A 194 -6.24 18.28 -30.28
N ASN A 195 -5.73 19.51 -30.15
CA ASN A 195 -4.93 19.97 -29.00
C ASN A 195 -5.73 20.23 -27.71
N GLN A 196 -7.05 20.01 -27.74
CA GLN A 196 -7.95 20.12 -26.58
C GLN A 196 -8.73 18.81 -26.33
N THR A 197 -8.32 17.72 -26.97
CA THR A 197 -8.89 16.38 -26.81
C THR A 197 -7.91 15.50 -26.04
N PHE A 198 -8.32 14.94 -24.90
CA PHE A 198 -7.46 14.08 -24.10
C PHE A 198 -7.32 12.69 -24.74
N THR A 199 -6.14 12.10 -24.60
CA THR A 199 -5.92 10.68 -24.85
C THR A 199 -6.35 9.87 -23.63
N ARG A 200 -7.21 8.87 -23.83
CA ARG A 200 -7.60 7.92 -22.78
C ARG A 200 -6.48 6.90 -22.57
N MET A 201 -5.88 6.89 -21.38
CA MET A 201 -4.78 5.99 -21.01
C MET A 201 -5.27 4.72 -20.33
N SER A 202 -6.37 4.79 -19.60
CA SER A 202 -7.05 3.65 -18.96
C SER A 202 -8.55 3.92 -18.85
N GLU A 203 -9.29 3.03 -18.18
CA GLU A 203 -10.72 3.27 -17.92
C GLU A 203 -11.00 4.58 -17.17
N THR A 204 -10.06 5.02 -16.34
CA THR A 204 -10.23 6.15 -15.41
C THR A 204 -9.19 7.26 -15.59
N VAL A 205 -8.20 7.12 -16.48
CA VAL A 205 -7.13 8.12 -16.67
C VAL A 205 -7.14 8.68 -18.08
N TYR A 206 -7.16 10.01 -18.16
CA TYR A 206 -7.11 10.80 -19.40
C TYR A 206 -5.94 11.78 -19.34
N VAL A 207 -5.16 11.86 -20.41
CA VAL A 207 -3.96 12.69 -20.47
C VAL A 207 -3.97 13.57 -21.71
N LEU A 208 -3.69 14.86 -21.51
CA LEU A 208 -3.38 15.81 -22.58
C LEU A 208 -1.90 16.18 -22.44
N ASN A 209 -1.07 15.72 -23.37
CA ASN A 209 0.38 15.78 -23.20
C ASN A 209 0.99 17.16 -23.41
N ASN A 210 0.31 18.06 -24.12
CA ASN A 210 0.79 19.41 -24.37
C ASN A 210 -0.39 20.31 -24.75
N ILE A 211 -0.66 21.32 -23.91
CA ILE A 211 -1.59 22.40 -24.21
C ILE A 211 -0.98 23.75 -23.78
N PRO A 212 -0.97 24.77 -24.66
CA PRO A 212 -0.67 26.14 -24.24
C PRO A 212 -1.84 26.71 -23.46
N LEU A 213 -1.60 27.07 -22.19
CA LEU A 213 -2.57 27.74 -21.33
C LEU A 213 -2.23 29.23 -21.19
N LYS A 214 -3.26 30.07 -21.19
CA LYS A 214 -3.18 31.47 -20.76
C LYS A 214 -3.37 31.53 -19.24
N GLY A 215 -2.43 32.14 -18.54
CA GLY A 215 -2.45 32.16 -17.09
C GLY A 215 -3.48 33.10 -16.49
N GLY A 216 -4.00 32.72 -15.32
CA GLY A 216 -5.03 33.49 -14.60
C GLY A 216 -6.46 33.31 -15.12
N GLU A 217 -6.61 32.75 -16.32
CA GLU A 217 -7.90 32.42 -16.93
C GLU A 217 -8.48 31.09 -16.41
N SER A 218 -9.73 30.83 -16.75
CA SER A 218 -10.47 29.64 -16.32
C SER A 218 -10.57 28.55 -17.39
N TYR A 219 -10.76 27.31 -16.97
CA TYR A 219 -11.13 26.17 -17.80
C TYR A 219 -12.00 25.13 -17.06
N LEU A 220 -12.61 24.25 -17.85
CA LEU A 220 -13.42 23.12 -17.44
C LEU A 220 -13.10 21.91 -18.33
N PHE A 221 -13.54 20.72 -17.90
CA PHE A 221 -13.51 19.53 -18.75
C PHE A 221 -14.91 19.13 -19.19
N LEU A 222 -15.04 18.64 -20.42
CA LEU A 222 -16.31 18.19 -20.99
C LEU A 222 -16.23 16.71 -21.42
N PRO A 223 -17.26 15.90 -21.14
CA PRO A 223 -17.37 14.53 -21.65
C PRO A 223 -17.79 14.48 -23.14
N VAL A 224 -18.46 15.53 -23.61
CA VAL A 224 -18.92 15.69 -25.00
C VAL A 224 -18.62 17.13 -25.40
N TYR A 225 -17.73 17.31 -26.37
CA TYR A 225 -17.45 18.64 -26.91
C TYR A 225 -18.73 19.20 -27.55
N GLY A 226 -18.97 20.50 -27.42
CA GLY A 226 -20.19 21.13 -27.94
C GLY A 226 -21.39 21.11 -26.99
N SER A 227 -21.45 20.20 -26.03
CA SER A 227 -22.54 20.13 -25.06
C SER A 227 -22.12 20.68 -23.69
N TRP A 228 -23.06 21.39 -23.05
CA TRP A 228 -22.95 21.84 -21.67
C TRP A 228 -23.81 21.01 -20.70
N ASP A 229 -24.47 19.96 -21.17
CA ASP A 229 -25.36 19.10 -20.37
C ASP A 229 -24.60 18.41 -19.21
N ALA A 230 -23.31 18.17 -19.43
CA ALA A 230 -22.41 17.65 -18.42
C ALA A 230 -21.04 18.34 -18.51
N LYS A 231 -20.46 18.61 -17.35
CA LYS A 231 -19.11 19.16 -17.20
C LYS A 231 -18.41 18.60 -15.98
N PHE A 232 -17.10 18.70 -15.94
CA PHE A 232 -16.29 18.47 -14.77
C PHE A 232 -15.49 19.73 -14.43
N GLY A 233 -15.41 20.02 -13.14
CA GLY A 233 -14.75 21.20 -12.62
C GLY A 233 -14.29 21.00 -11.19
N PHE A 234 -13.68 22.03 -10.61
CA PHE A 234 -13.19 22.02 -9.25
C PHE A 234 -14.29 21.72 -8.23
N THR A 235 -13.95 21.03 -7.15
CA THR A 235 -14.89 20.67 -6.09
C THR A 235 -15.35 21.87 -5.26
N GLY A 236 -14.50 22.88 -5.11
CA GLY A 236 -14.77 24.14 -4.40
C GLY A 236 -15.32 25.26 -5.28
N ASN A 237 -15.14 26.51 -4.84
CA ASN A 237 -15.62 27.68 -5.57
C ASN A 237 -14.78 27.95 -6.82
N ASN A 238 -15.38 28.64 -7.79
CA ASN A 238 -14.72 28.98 -9.06
C ASN A 238 -13.34 29.63 -8.81
N ASN A 239 -12.32 29.07 -9.47
CA ASN A 239 -10.96 29.59 -9.51
C ASN A 239 -10.19 29.62 -8.17
N GLU A 240 -10.65 28.89 -7.15
CA GLU A 240 -9.98 28.76 -5.85
C GLU A 240 -9.13 27.47 -5.73
N ASN A 241 -9.01 26.68 -6.80
CA ASN A 241 -8.19 25.47 -6.81
C ASN A 241 -6.69 25.75 -6.67
N ASN A 242 -5.93 24.75 -6.25
CA ASN A 242 -4.50 24.70 -6.54
C ASN A 242 -4.28 24.54 -8.04
N VAL A 243 -3.54 25.47 -8.66
CA VAL A 243 -3.32 25.52 -10.12
C VAL A 243 -2.48 24.37 -10.67
N ASP A 244 -1.66 23.72 -9.82
CA ASP A 244 -0.85 22.56 -10.20
C ASP A 244 -1.63 21.24 -10.11
N GLY A 245 -2.81 21.25 -9.48
CA GLY A 245 -3.68 20.07 -9.40
C GLY A 245 -4.51 20.02 -8.13
N ASP A 246 -5.77 19.63 -8.29
CA ASP A 246 -6.72 19.54 -7.19
C ASP A 246 -7.75 18.42 -7.44
N THR A 247 -8.74 18.31 -6.57
CA THR A 247 -9.90 17.43 -6.75
C THR A 247 -10.94 18.05 -7.68
N PHE A 248 -11.63 17.22 -8.44
CA PHE A 248 -12.73 17.65 -9.32
C PHE A 248 -13.99 16.82 -9.06
N LYS A 249 -15.14 17.31 -9.57
CA LYS A 249 -16.42 16.63 -9.53
C LYS A 249 -17.24 16.91 -10.80
N ALA A 250 -18.24 16.07 -11.05
CA ALA A 250 -19.29 16.36 -12.03
C ALA A 250 -20.05 17.64 -11.62
N GLY A 251 -20.32 18.53 -12.58
CA GLY A 251 -20.94 19.82 -12.31
C GLY A 251 -20.09 20.78 -11.47
N GLY A 252 -18.78 20.54 -11.37
CA GLY A 252 -17.87 21.38 -10.57
C GLY A 252 -17.71 22.80 -11.09
N GLY A 253 -17.07 23.63 -10.25
CA GLY A 253 -16.76 25.03 -10.54
C GLY A 253 -15.60 25.20 -11.52
N ASP A 254 -15.42 26.41 -12.02
CA ASP A 254 -14.35 26.75 -12.95
C ASP A 254 -12.97 26.52 -12.32
N ILE A 255 -12.03 26.00 -13.11
CA ILE A 255 -10.67 25.71 -12.68
C ILE A 255 -9.75 26.83 -13.17
N LYS A 256 -8.97 27.44 -12.26
CA LYS A 256 -7.97 28.45 -12.56
C LYS A 256 -6.74 27.82 -13.20
N ALA A 257 -6.28 28.39 -14.31
CA ALA A 257 -5.04 28.00 -14.96
C ALA A 257 -3.79 28.55 -14.22
N PRO A 258 -2.67 27.79 -14.23
CA PRO A 258 -1.37 28.26 -13.76
C PRO A 258 -0.84 29.37 -14.67
N ALA A 259 0.35 29.92 -14.37
CA ALA A 259 0.97 30.93 -15.23
C ALA A 259 1.08 30.47 -16.69
N SER A 260 1.03 31.40 -17.65
CA SER A 260 1.05 31.06 -19.08
C SER A 260 2.22 30.15 -19.45
N GLY A 261 1.94 29.14 -20.28
CA GLY A 261 2.93 28.14 -20.69
C GLY A 261 2.30 26.88 -21.25
N ASN A 262 3.14 25.94 -21.67
CA ASN A 262 2.70 24.63 -22.11
C ASN A 262 2.65 23.67 -20.92
N TYR A 263 1.58 22.88 -20.83
CA TYR A 263 1.38 21.93 -19.74
C TYR A 263 0.96 20.57 -20.26
N LYS A 264 1.40 19.53 -19.56
CA LYS A 264 0.74 18.23 -19.53
C LYS A 264 -0.36 18.27 -18.47
N ILE A 265 -1.55 17.77 -18.80
CA ILE A 265 -2.66 17.64 -17.87
C ILE A 265 -3.04 16.17 -17.75
N GLU A 266 -3.12 15.66 -16.53
CA GLU A 266 -3.67 14.35 -16.21
C GLU A 266 -4.98 14.52 -15.44
N VAL A 267 -6.03 13.81 -15.86
CA VAL A 267 -7.33 13.76 -15.18
C VAL A 267 -7.61 12.31 -14.81
N ASN A 268 -7.64 12.05 -13.50
CA ASN A 268 -7.79 10.73 -12.92
C ASN A 268 -9.13 10.61 -12.19
N PHE A 269 -10.08 9.93 -12.82
CA PHE A 269 -11.43 9.67 -12.31
C PHE A 269 -11.44 8.68 -11.14
N GLN A 270 -10.44 7.79 -11.04
CA GLN A 270 -10.32 6.86 -9.91
C GLN A 270 -10.10 7.63 -8.62
N THR A 271 -9.15 8.56 -8.62
CA THR A 271 -8.81 9.38 -7.44
C THR A 271 -9.64 10.66 -7.35
N GLY A 272 -10.34 11.04 -8.42
CA GLY A 272 -11.06 12.29 -8.55
C GLY A 272 -10.13 13.51 -8.53
N ARG A 273 -8.92 13.38 -9.08
CA ARG A 273 -7.90 14.44 -9.11
C ARG A 273 -7.47 14.78 -10.54
N PHE A 274 -7.18 16.05 -10.77
CA PHE A 274 -6.44 16.50 -11.94
C PHE A 274 -5.06 17.01 -11.52
N THR A 275 -4.09 16.98 -12.41
CA THR A 275 -2.72 17.44 -12.15
C THR A 275 -2.15 18.08 -13.41
N LEU A 276 -1.44 19.19 -13.23
CA LEU A 276 -0.78 19.94 -14.27
C LEU A 276 0.73 19.87 -14.06
N THR A 277 1.46 19.60 -15.12
CA THR A 277 2.93 19.60 -15.13
C THR A 277 3.40 20.51 -16.24
N LYS A 278 4.16 21.55 -15.87
CA LYS A 278 4.75 22.47 -16.85
C LYS A 278 5.77 21.73 -17.72
N LEU A 279 5.78 22.02 -19.02
CA LEU A 279 6.69 21.46 -20.03
C LEU A 279 7.84 22.41 -20.37
#